data_AF-A0A8T3SPB6-F1
#
_entry.id   AF-A0A8T3SPB6-F1
#
_cell.length_a   1.000
_cell.length_b   1.000
_cell.length_c   1.000
_cell.angle_alpha   90.00
_cell.angle_beta   90.00
_cell.angle_gamma   90.00
#
_symmetry.space_group_name_H-M   'P 1'
#
loop_
_entity.id
_entity.type
_entity.pdbx_description
1 polymer ?
#
loop_
_entity_poly.entity_id
_entity_poly.type
_entity_poly.pdbx_seq_one_letter_code
_entity_poly.pdbx_strand_id
1 'polypeptide(L)' 'MEAVKRVAKTLGNQPSACRKYYIHPRILESYVDGELLSGARRYVAEAQSDVKRLKGLEPEEWVMLKLLAECP' A
#
# COMPACT_ATOMS: atom_id res chain seq x y z
N MET A 1 -12.78 3.85 7.17
CA MET A 1 -11.68 4.50 7.93
C MET A 1 -11.10 3.66 9.08
N GLU A 2 -11.55 2.43 9.30
CA GLU A 2 -11.07 1.60 10.42
C GLU A 2 -9.58 1.23 10.30
N ALA A 3 -9.07 1.02 9.08
CA ALA A 3 -7.65 0.76 8.83
C ALA A 3 -6.74 1.87 9.36
N VAL A 4 -7.08 3.14 9.10
CA VAL A 4 -6.31 4.30 9.60
C VAL A 4 -6.29 4.32 11.13
N LYS A 5 -7.41 4.05 11.79
CA LYS A 5 -7.48 4.00 13.26
C LYS A 5 -6.60 2.89 13.84
N ARG A 6 -6.58 1.72 13.20
CA ARG A 6 -5.73 0.59 13.61
C ARG A 6 -4.25 0.93 13.47
N VAL A 7 -3.84 1.46 12.32
CA VAL A 7 -2.43 1.87 12.10
C VAL A 7 -2.04 2.98 13.07
N ALA A 8 -2.91 3.97 13.28
CA ALA A 8 -2.69 5.05 14.24
C ALA A 8 -2.47 4.50 15.66
N LYS A 9 -3.27 3.51 16.09
CA LYS A 9 -3.09 2.82 17.37
C LYS A 9 -1.75 2.09 17.44
N THR A 10 -1.36 1.36 16.40
CA THR A 10 -0.07 0.66 16.34
C THR A 10 1.12 1.63 16.43
N LEU A 11 1.01 2.79 15.77
CA LEU A 11 2.06 3.81 15.76
C LEU A 11 2.02 4.75 16.97
N GLY A 12 1.03 4.63 17.87
CA GLY A 12 0.87 5.52 19.02
C GLY A 12 0.45 6.95 18.66
N ASN A 13 -0.15 7.16 17.49
CA ASN A 13 -0.49 8.47 16.94
C ASN A 13 -2.00 8.72 16.88
N GLN A 14 -2.39 9.99 16.75
CA GLN A 14 -3.80 10.35 16.46
C GLN A 14 -4.19 9.94 15.04
N PRO A 15 -5.43 9.49 14.78
CA PRO A 15 -5.86 9.07 13.44
C PRO A 15 -5.68 10.15 12.36
N SER A 16 -5.88 11.42 12.71
CA SER A 16 -5.66 12.55 11.80
C SER A 16 -4.18 12.70 11.41
N ALA A 17 -3.26 12.55 12.36
CA ALA A 17 -1.82 12.59 12.10
C ALA A 17 -1.35 11.38 11.29
N CYS A 18 -1.84 10.17 11.61
CA CYS A 18 -1.54 8.97 10.85
C CYS A 18 -1.96 9.10 9.38
N ARG A 19 -3.19 9.57 9.13
CA ARG A 19 -3.68 9.82 7.77
C ARG A 19 -2.85 10.86 7.02
N LYS A 20 -2.40 11.92 7.70
CA LYS A 20 -1.76 13.07 7.06
C LYS A 20 -0.26 12.86 6.78
N TYR A 21 0.44 12.15 7.66
CA TYR A 21 1.91 12.10 7.64
C TYR A 21 2.50 10.70 7.48
N TYR A 22 1.72 9.64 7.65
CA TYR A 22 2.22 8.26 7.58
C TYR A 22 1.66 7.45 6.41
N ILE A 23 0.42 7.72 6.01
CA ILE A 23 -0.22 7.03 4.90
C ILE A 23 -0.13 7.93 3.67
N HIS A 24 0.48 7.42 2.60
CA HIS A 24 0.52 8.15 1.33
C HIS A 24 -0.91 8.33 0.78
N PRO A 25 -1.33 9.55 0.42
CA PRO A 25 -2.73 9.85 0.05
C PRO A 25 -3.24 8.98 -1.09
N ARG A 26 -2.38 8.72 -2.09
CA ARG A 26 -2.65 7.81 -3.21
C ARG A 26 -3.24 6.47 -2.78
N ILE A 27 -2.73 5.84 -1.73
CA ILE A 27 -3.24 4.54 -1.24
C ILE A 27 -4.71 4.64 -0.78
N LEU A 28 -5.07 5.77 -0.15
CA LEU A 28 -6.44 6.02 0.29
C LEU A 28 -7.35 6.36 -0.88
N GLU A 29 -6.86 7.13 -1.85
CA GLU A 29 -7.57 7.50 -3.08
C GLU A 29 -7.88 6.26 -3.91
N SER A 30 -6.86 5.46 -4.24
CA SER A 30 -7.03 4.20 -4.98
C SER A 30 -7.95 3.21 -4.27
N TYR A 31 -8.03 3.24 -2.93
CA TYR A 31 -9.00 2.42 -2.20
C TYR A 31 -10.44 2.91 -2.41
N VAL A 32 -10.65 4.23 -2.38
CA VAL A 32 -11.96 4.85 -2.61
C VAL A 32 -12.41 4.64 -4.06
N ASP A 33 -11.49 4.71 -5.01
CA ASP A 33 -11.75 4.53 -6.44
C ASP A 33 -11.88 3.04 -6.83
N GLY A 34 -11.65 2.11 -5.89
CA GLY A 34 -11.78 0.66 -6.10
C GLY A 34 -10.58 0.02 -6.83
N GLU A 35 -9.52 0.78 -7.09
CA GLU A 35 -8.35 0.37 -7.87
C GLU A 35 -7.26 -0.29 -7.01
N LEU A 36 -7.24 -0.04 -5.70
CA LEU A 36 -6.17 -0.53 -4.82
C LEU A 36 -6.08 -2.07 -4.87
N LEU A 37 -7.23 -2.76 -4.81
CA LEU A 37 -7.26 -4.22 -4.74
C LEU A 37 -6.92 -4.87 -6.09
N SER A 38 -7.37 -4.28 -7.20
CA SER A 38 -7.05 -4.78 -8.55
C SER A 38 -5.56 -4.59 -8.86
N GLY A 39 -5.00 -3.42 -8.55
CA GLY A 39 -3.58 -3.14 -8.65
C GLY A 39 -2.74 -4.08 -7.78
N ALA A 40 -3.11 -4.25 -6.51
CA ALA A 40 -2.41 -5.13 -5.60
C ALA A 40 -2.39 -6.59 -6.08
N ARG A 41 -3.53 -7.12 -6.54
CA ARG A 41 -3.61 -8.49 -7.08
C ARG A 41 -2.70 -8.69 -8.29
N ARG A 42 -2.68 -7.71 -9.21
CA ARG A 42 -1.78 -7.75 -10.36
C ARG A 42 -0.32 -7.80 -9.93
N TYR A 43 0.10 -6.88 -9.06
CA TYR A 43 1.49 -6.82 -8.62
C TYR A 43 1.91 -8.03 -7.77
N VAL A 44 1.01 -8.62 -6.98
CA VAL A 44 1.28 -9.88 -6.27
C VAL A 44 1.55 -11.02 -7.25
N ALA A 45 0.74 -11.15 -8.31
CA ALA A 45 0.98 -12.17 -9.33
C ALA A 45 2.32 -11.93 -10.05
N GLU A 46 2.66 -10.68 -10.34
CA GLU A 46 3.96 -10.33 -10.92
C GLU A 46 5.14 -10.66 -9.98
N ALA A 47 5.01 -10.34 -8.68
CA ALA A 47 6.01 -10.63 -7.65
C ALA A 47 6.27 -12.15 -7.49
N GLN A 48 5.22 -12.96 -7.60
CA GLN A 48 5.32 -14.43 -7.54
C GLN A 48 5.95 -15.04 -8.80
N SER A 49 5.78 -14.39 -9.96
CA SER A 49 6.25 -14.92 -11.24
C SER A 49 7.77 -14.84 -11.43
N ASP A 50 8.43 -13.87 -10.81
CA ASP A 50 9.87 -13.65 -10.98
C ASP A 50 10.49 -12.96 -9.75
N VAL A 51 11.06 -13.77 -8.85
CA VAL A 51 11.73 -13.32 -7.63
C VAL A 51 12.88 -12.34 -7.91
N LYS A 52 13.51 -12.39 -9.11
CA LYS A 52 14.59 -11.44 -9.45
C LYS A 52 14.08 -10.00 -9.55
N ARG A 53 12.78 -9.80 -9.84
CA ARG A 53 12.15 -8.47 -9.90
C ARG A 53 12.08 -7.79 -8.54
N LEU A 54 12.05 -8.58 -7.46
CA LEU A 54 11.94 -8.08 -6.10
C LEU A 54 13.17 -7.30 -5.67
N LYS A 55 14.33 -7.52 -6.32
CA LYS A 55 15.60 -6.81 -6.04
C LYS A 55 15.97 -6.80 -4.55
N GLY A 56 15.68 -7.91 -3.85
CA GLY A 56 15.96 -8.07 -2.42
C GLY A 56 14.90 -7.53 -1.47
N LEU A 57 13.75 -7.05 -1.98
CA LEU A 57 12.59 -6.67 -1.18
C LEU A 57 11.70 -7.87 -0.88
N GLU A 58 10.95 -7.79 0.22
CA GLU A 58 9.85 -8.71 0.43
C GLU A 58 8.74 -8.45 -0.62
N PRO A 59 7.96 -9.47 -1.00
CA PRO A 59 6.90 -9.33 -1.99
C PRO A 59 5.93 -8.18 -1.69
N GLU A 60 5.54 -8.02 -0.42
CA GLU A 60 4.64 -6.97 0.05
C GLU A 60 5.25 -5.57 -0.11
N GLU A 61 6.55 -5.43 0.16
CA GLU A 61 7.27 -4.16 0.00
C GLU A 61 7.36 -3.77 -1.47
N TRP A 62 7.68 -4.73 -2.34
CA TRP A 62 7.74 -4.50 -3.78
C TRP A 62 6.37 -4.12 -4.35
N VAL A 63 5.32 -4.83 -3.94
CA VAL A 63 3.93 -4.52 -4.32
C VAL A 63 3.55 -3.12 -3.87
N MET A 64 3.90 -2.74 -2.64
CA MET A 64 3.63 -1.40 -2.11
C MET A 64 4.35 -0.32 -2.93
N LEU A 65 5.62 -0.53 -3.29
CA LEU A 65 6.34 0.40 -4.18
C LEU A 65 5.68 0.53 -5.55
N LYS A 66 5.18 -0.59 -6.11
CA LYS A 66 4.45 -0.58 -7.38
C LYS A 66 3.11 0.14 -7.29
N LEU A 67 2.36 -0.07 -6.21
CA LEU A 67 1.14 0.69 -5.94
C LEU A 67 1.43 2.19 -5.84
N LEU A 68 2.51 2.58 -5.16
CA LEU A 68 2.89 3.99 -5.03
C LEU A 68 3.36 4.61 -6.36
N ALA A 69 4.04 3.84 -7.20
CA ALA A 69 4.57 4.32 -8.48
C ALA A 69 3.51 4.35 -9.59
N GLU A 70 2.65 3.33 -9.68
CA GLU A 70 1.89 3.01 -10.90
C GLU A 70 0.36 2.90 -10.72
N CYS A 71 -0.19 2.88 -9.49
CA CYS A 71 -1.65 2.93 -9.30
C CYS A 71 -2.14 4.34 -9.66
N PRO A 72 -3.15 4.60 -10.50
CA PRO A 72 -3.52 5.94 -10.98
C PRO A 72 -3.47 7.05 -9.93
#